data_AF-A0A0A7GJ23-F1
#
_entry.id   AF-A0A0A7GJ23-F1
#
_cell.length_a   1.000
_cell.length_b   1.000
_cell.length_c   1.000
_cell.angle_alpha   90.00
_cell.angle_beta   90.00
_cell.angle_gamma   90.00
#
_symmetry.space_group_name_H-M   'P 1'
#
loop_
_entity.id
_entity.type
_entity.pdbx_description
1 polymer ?
#
loop_
_entity_poly.entity_id
_entity_poly.type
_entity_poly.pdbx_seq_one_letter_code
_entity_poly.pdbx_strand_id
1 'polypeptide(L)'
;MNWRILSLIFLTALVLACTTQTDADIRKNYDGALKTFNAFRNTDLNPELKIVDTEWVIEKWGSYDQKDEVFYKAMMLLPANYSFKKAKEHDLSSFVAFTWEGKIYVVKDNFNEETFRRTVYHELEHLYQERFNITSDGTFDGEKAKASTIEGDAKLISRVLAGENYTKESLSEIDEENAYFLLGYAPYLFGYNLAIEVFNRTNDTVSLLKRPPTTMEQVIHPEKYFAGEGFERVSIGDNQNRLGELFMLFFLGAHTDDSIAWVAAEGWNGDAYTLNDTGWQWKISFDSRKDAVEFYYAVNNMLKILGNFEDGQYTIEGKYLPQKIKVELDGNYVTLTSHFLEV
;
A
#
# COMPACT_ATOMS: atom_id res chain seq x y z
N MET A 1 28.46 52.33 -8.18
CA MET A 1 28.52 50.85 -8.10
C MET A 1 27.15 50.38 -7.59
N ASN A 2 26.39 49.68 -8.44
CA ASN A 2 24.94 49.47 -8.27
C ASN A 2 24.62 48.53 -7.09
N TRP A 3 23.97 49.04 -6.05
CA TRP A 3 23.51 48.29 -4.87
C TRP A 3 22.63 47.09 -5.22
N ARG A 4 21.85 47.17 -6.31
CA ARG A 4 21.02 46.06 -6.82
C ARG A 4 21.81 44.87 -7.36
N ILE A 5 23.04 45.07 -7.85
CA ILE A 5 23.90 43.98 -8.36
C ILE A 5 24.58 43.26 -7.19
N LEU A 6 24.99 43.99 -6.15
CA LEU A 6 25.54 43.42 -4.91
C LEU A 6 24.50 42.58 -4.15
N SER A 7 23.25 43.04 -4.05
CA SER A 7 22.17 42.28 -3.40
C SER A 7 21.80 41.00 -4.16
N LEU A 8 21.83 40.99 -5.50
CA LEU A 8 21.55 39.79 -6.29
C LEU A 8 22.66 38.74 -6.13
N ILE A 9 23.93 39.18 -6.17
CA ILE A 9 25.11 38.30 -5.99
C ILE A 9 25.14 37.70 -4.57
N PHE A 10 24.80 38.48 -3.54
CA PHE A 10 24.74 38.00 -2.17
C PHE A 10 23.61 36.98 -1.96
N LEU A 11 22.44 37.20 -2.58
CA LEU A 11 21.32 36.26 -2.50
C LEU A 11 21.65 34.94 -3.22
N THR A 12 22.24 35.00 -4.41
CA THR A 12 22.69 33.79 -5.13
C THR A 12 23.80 33.06 -4.38
N ALA A 13 24.74 33.77 -3.76
CA ALA A 13 25.82 33.16 -2.99
C ALA A 13 25.31 32.51 -1.70
N LEU A 14 24.32 33.10 -1.02
CA LEU A 14 23.66 32.47 0.13
C LEU A 14 22.86 31.24 -0.26
N VAL A 15 22.12 31.27 -1.37
CA VAL A 15 21.38 30.10 -1.88
C VAL A 15 22.36 28.99 -2.28
N LEU A 16 23.43 29.30 -3.01
CA LEU A 16 24.49 28.35 -3.39
C LEU A 16 25.22 27.76 -2.16
N ALA A 17 25.50 28.58 -1.14
CA ALA A 17 26.12 28.13 0.11
C ALA A 17 25.19 27.23 0.92
N CYS A 18 23.88 27.53 0.96
CA CYS A 18 22.89 26.69 1.64
C CYS A 18 22.73 25.34 0.93
N THR A 19 22.64 25.33 -0.40
CA THR A 19 22.54 24.07 -1.18
C THR A 19 23.78 23.20 -1.05
N THR A 20 24.97 23.80 -0.98
CA THR A 20 26.22 23.03 -0.83
C THR A 20 26.40 22.46 0.57
N GLN A 21 25.89 23.14 1.60
CA GLN A 21 25.88 22.62 2.96
C GLN A 21 24.90 21.44 3.12
N THR A 22 23.66 21.58 2.63
CA THR A 22 22.66 20.50 2.66
C THR A 22 23.16 19.24 1.95
N ASP A 23 23.76 19.38 0.77
CA ASP A 23 24.33 18.24 0.03
C ASP A 23 25.47 17.54 0.79
N ALA A 24 26.32 18.32 1.49
CA ALA A 24 27.39 17.77 2.30
C ALA A 24 26.85 17.00 3.52
N ASP A 25 25.81 17.53 4.17
CA ASP A 25 25.17 16.89 5.33
C ASP A 25 24.42 15.60 4.93
N ILE A 26 23.73 15.60 3.78
CA ILE A 26 23.15 14.40 3.18
C ILE A 26 24.21 13.32 2.97
N ARG A 27 25.33 13.65 2.31
CA ARG A 27 26.41 12.69 2.02
C ARG A 27 27.04 12.12 3.28
N LYS A 28 27.35 12.99 4.25
CA LYS A 28 27.94 12.56 5.52
C LYS A 28 27.02 11.59 6.28
N ASN A 29 25.73 11.91 6.36
CA ASN A 29 24.76 11.04 7.04
C ASN A 29 24.54 9.73 6.29
N TYR A 30 24.53 9.77 4.96
CA TYR A 30 24.46 8.60 4.10
C TYR A 30 25.63 7.64 4.33
N ASP A 31 26.87 8.14 4.28
CA ASP A 31 28.07 7.31 4.48
C ASP A 31 28.08 6.64 5.86
N GLY A 32 27.64 7.38 6.89
CA GLY A 32 27.49 6.85 8.24
C GLY A 32 26.43 5.74 8.31
N ALA A 33 25.27 5.94 7.69
CA ALA A 33 24.21 4.94 7.63
C ALA A 33 24.65 3.69 6.85
N LEU A 34 25.30 3.86 5.69
CA LEU A 34 25.80 2.77 4.87
C LEU A 34 26.77 1.86 5.64
N LYS A 35 27.72 2.46 6.37
CA LYS A 35 28.66 1.71 7.20
C LYS A 35 27.96 0.90 8.29
N THR A 36 27.01 1.51 9.00
CA THR A 36 26.24 0.82 10.05
C THR A 36 25.40 -0.32 9.47
N PHE A 37 24.71 -0.09 8.36
CA PHE A 37 23.88 -1.08 7.70
C PHE A 37 24.69 -2.29 7.23
N ASN A 38 25.81 -2.04 6.55
CA ASN A 38 26.70 -3.12 6.07
C ASN A 38 27.25 -3.97 7.22
N ALA A 39 27.58 -3.34 8.36
CA ALA A 39 27.99 -4.09 9.55
C ALA A 39 26.85 -4.96 10.12
N PHE A 40 25.61 -4.45 10.12
CA PHE A 40 24.44 -5.17 10.62
C PHE A 40 24.02 -6.34 9.73
N ARG A 41 23.86 -6.12 8.42
CA ARG A 41 23.50 -7.18 7.45
C ARG A 41 24.68 -8.05 7.02
N ASN A 42 25.90 -7.73 7.46
CA ASN A 42 27.14 -8.36 7.01
C ASN A 42 27.25 -8.34 5.46
N THR A 43 27.17 -7.14 4.90
CA THR A 43 27.21 -6.88 3.45
C THR A 43 28.29 -5.87 3.09
N ASP A 44 28.51 -5.71 1.79
CA ASP A 44 29.43 -4.76 1.17
C ASP A 44 28.70 -3.85 0.16
N LEU A 45 27.42 -3.57 0.40
CA LEU A 45 26.63 -2.67 -0.43
C LEU A 45 27.34 -1.31 -0.53
N ASN A 46 27.44 -0.78 -1.74
CA ASN A 46 27.98 0.54 -2.00
C ASN A 46 27.22 1.23 -3.14
N PRO A 47 25.90 1.46 -2.97
CA PRO A 47 25.08 2.03 -4.02
C PRO A 47 25.45 3.50 -4.25
N GLU A 48 25.29 3.95 -5.50
CA GLU A 48 25.50 5.35 -5.84
C GLU A 48 24.40 6.21 -5.19
N LEU A 49 24.80 7.29 -4.51
CA LEU A 49 23.90 8.31 -3.98
C LEU A 49 23.65 9.41 -5.02
N LYS A 50 22.38 9.64 -5.35
CA LYS A 50 21.89 10.76 -6.15
C LYS A 50 21.08 11.72 -5.28
N ILE A 51 21.30 13.02 -5.43
CA ILE A 51 20.51 14.06 -4.75
C ILE A 51 19.69 14.77 -5.82
N VAL A 52 18.38 14.81 -5.64
CA VAL A 52 17.38 15.35 -6.57
C VAL A 52 16.43 16.30 -5.85
N ASP A 53 15.63 17.07 -6.59
CA ASP A 53 14.49 17.84 -6.07
C ASP A 53 13.16 17.14 -6.43
N THR A 54 12.09 17.66 -5.83
CA THR A 54 10.71 17.24 -6.08
C THR A 54 10.31 17.40 -7.55
N GLU A 55 10.79 18.47 -8.21
CA GLU A 55 10.51 18.71 -9.63
C GLU A 55 11.04 17.58 -10.50
N TRP A 56 12.28 17.13 -10.25
CA TRP A 56 12.84 15.97 -10.93
C TRP A 56 12.00 14.70 -10.74
N VAL A 57 11.50 14.44 -9.52
CA VAL A 57 10.69 13.25 -9.22
C VAL A 57 9.36 13.28 -9.98
N ILE A 58 8.69 14.44 -9.98
CA ILE A 58 7.42 14.63 -10.69
C ILE A 58 7.62 14.51 -12.21
N GLU A 59 8.67 15.09 -12.77
CA GLU A 59 8.98 14.95 -14.20
C GLU A 59 9.23 13.48 -14.57
N LYS A 60 9.94 12.74 -13.71
CA LYS A 60 10.30 11.35 -13.97
C LYS A 60 9.12 10.38 -13.89
N TRP A 61 8.20 10.59 -12.94
CA TRP A 61 7.19 9.60 -12.56
C TRP A 61 5.74 10.10 -12.54
N GLY A 62 5.50 11.36 -12.91
CA GLY A 62 4.16 11.96 -12.93
C GLY A 62 3.21 11.41 -14.01
N SER A 63 3.66 10.48 -14.88
CA SER A 63 2.79 9.82 -15.85
C SER A 63 1.84 8.82 -15.17
N TYR A 64 0.60 8.72 -15.64
CA TYR A 64 -0.47 7.95 -14.98
C TYR A 64 -1.22 7.07 -15.99
N ASP A 65 -1.60 5.86 -15.55
CA ASP A 65 -2.45 4.93 -16.31
C ASP A 65 -3.89 5.00 -15.79
N GLN A 66 -4.84 5.33 -16.66
CA GLN A 66 -6.26 5.46 -16.32
C GLN A 66 -6.96 4.16 -15.93
N LYS A 67 -6.37 2.99 -16.19
CA LYS A 67 -7.05 1.70 -15.98
C LYS A 67 -7.32 1.38 -14.51
N ASP A 68 -6.41 1.73 -13.61
CA ASP A 68 -6.59 1.50 -12.17
C ASP A 68 -7.72 2.37 -11.59
N GLU A 69 -7.98 3.53 -12.20
CA GLU A 69 -9.03 4.45 -11.79
C GLU A 69 -10.41 3.81 -11.80
N VAL A 70 -10.72 3.08 -12.87
CA VAL A 70 -12.04 2.50 -13.11
C VAL A 70 -12.34 1.45 -12.05
N PHE A 71 -11.35 0.64 -11.68
CA PHE A 71 -11.50 -0.37 -10.62
C PHE A 71 -11.92 0.25 -9.29
N TYR A 72 -11.17 1.24 -8.78
CA TYR A 72 -11.48 1.85 -7.49
C TYR A 72 -12.80 2.64 -7.51
N LYS A 73 -13.16 3.27 -8.64
CA LYS A 73 -14.45 3.94 -8.82
C LYS A 73 -15.62 2.94 -8.87
N ALA A 74 -15.47 1.84 -9.60
CA ALA A 74 -16.47 0.79 -9.70
C ALA A 74 -16.70 0.09 -8.35
N MET A 75 -15.65 -0.07 -7.55
CA MET A 75 -15.73 -0.62 -6.20
C MET A 75 -16.08 0.42 -5.12
N MET A 76 -16.49 1.63 -5.52
CA MET A 76 -16.94 2.71 -4.63
C MET A 76 -15.90 3.12 -3.56
N LEU A 77 -14.61 2.88 -3.82
CA LEU A 77 -13.51 3.39 -2.99
C LEU A 77 -13.09 4.80 -3.39
N LEU A 78 -13.51 5.26 -4.58
CA LEU A 78 -13.30 6.62 -5.07
C LEU A 78 -14.58 7.17 -5.73
N PRO A 79 -14.86 8.47 -5.57
CA PRO A 79 -15.96 9.13 -6.29
C PRO A 79 -15.78 9.08 -7.82
N ALA A 80 -16.89 9.12 -8.56
CA ALA A 80 -16.87 9.10 -10.04
C ALA A 80 -16.07 10.27 -10.64
N ASN A 81 -16.09 11.44 -9.98
CA ASN A 81 -15.38 12.64 -10.41
C ASN A 81 -13.95 12.75 -9.87
N TYR A 82 -13.45 11.74 -9.13
CA TYR A 82 -12.09 11.75 -8.60
C TYR A 82 -11.04 11.73 -9.71
N SER A 83 -9.92 12.42 -9.52
CA SER A 83 -8.80 12.46 -10.47
C SER A 83 -7.49 12.06 -9.80
N PHE A 84 -6.89 10.97 -10.27
CA PHE A 84 -5.64 10.43 -9.73
C PHE A 84 -4.43 11.33 -9.92
N LYS A 85 -4.47 12.24 -10.91
CA LYS A 85 -3.33 13.12 -11.22
C LYS A 85 -2.87 13.92 -10.00
N LYS A 86 -3.81 14.51 -9.25
CA LYS A 86 -3.50 15.34 -8.07
C LYS A 86 -2.99 14.51 -6.89
N ALA A 87 -3.55 13.32 -6.68
CA ALA A 87 -3.10 12.41 -5.64
C ALA A 87 -1.67 11.95 -5.89
N LYS A 88 -1.36 11.58 -7.15
CA LYS A 88 -0.03 11.14 -7.55
C LYS A 88 1.02 12.23 -7.42
N GLU A 89 0.71 13.47 -7.82
CA GLU A 89 1.61 14.62 -7.64
C GLU A 89 1.89 14.87 -6.15
N HIS A 90 0.87 14.77 -5.29
CA HIS A 90 1.03 14.89 -3.85
C HIS A 90 1.94 13.79 -3.27
N ASP A 91 1.68 12.52 -3.62
CA ASP A 91 2.47 11.39 -3.11
C ASP A 91 3.93 11.50 -3.54
N LEU A 92 4.20 11.78 -4.82
CA LEU A 92 5.56 11.95 -5.33
C LEU A 92 6.28 13.12 -4.66
N SER A 93 5.56 14.19 -4.31
CA SER A 93 6.14 15.35 -3.62
C SER A 93 6.52 15.06 -2.17
N SER A 94 6.04 13.96 -1.58
CA SER A 94 6.33 13.58 -0.19
C SER A 94 7.56 12.69 -0.02
N PHE A 95 8.15 12.23 -1.12
CA PHE A 95 9.27 11.28 -1.07
C PHE A 95 10.48 11.93 -0.41
N VAL A 96 11.09 11.24 0.57
CA VAL A 96 12.32 11.69 1.24
C VAL A 96 13.54 11.04 0.57
N ALA A 97 13.47 9.73 0.35
CA ALA A 97 14.44 8.96 -0.42
C ALA A 97 13.73 7.78 -1.11
N PHE A 98 14.38 7.17 -2.08
CA PHE A 98 13.90 5.97 -2.76
C PHE A 98 15.04 5.23 -3.46
N THR A 99 14.84 3.93 -3.66
CA THR A 99 15.76 3.06 -4.40
C THR A 99 15.28 2.87 -5.84
N TRP A 100 16.17 3.12 -6.81
CA TRP A 100 15.87 2.92 -8.23
C TRP A 100 17.12 2.54 -9.02
N GLU A 101 17.04 1.49 -9.84
CA GLU A 101 18.14 0.96 -10.65
C GLU A 101 19.44 0.71 -9.87
N GLY A 102 19.34 0.16 -8.65
CA GLY A 102 20.49 -0.14 -7.78
C GLY A 102 21.16 1.09 -7.16
N LYS A 103 20.49 2.25 -7.20
CA LYS A 103 20.97 3.53 -6.64
C LYS A 103 19.99 4.04 -5.59
N ILE A 104 20.49 4.88 -4.69
CA ILE A 104 19.68 5.58 -3.71
C ILE A 104 19.55 7.04 -4.13
N TYR A 105 18.32 7.50 -4.23
CA TYR A 105 17.98 8.89 -4.52
C TYR A 105 17.45 9.55 -3.25
N VAL A 106 17.89 10.78 -2.99
CA VAL A 106 17.43 11.60 -1.88
C VAL A 106 16.80 12.87 -2.43
N VAL A 107 15.59 13.17 -2.01
CA VAL A 107 14.86 14.39 -2.37
C VAL A 107 15.24 15.48 -1.38
N LYS A 108 16.12 16.40 -1.79
CA LYS A 108 16.69 17.42 -0.91
C LYS A 108 15.64 18.35 -0.30
N ASP A 109 14.51 18.55 -0.98
CA ASP A 109 13.43 19.43 -0.53
C ASP A 109 12.75 18.87 0.74
N ASN A 110 12.80 17.56 0.94
CA ASN A 110 12.20 16.84 2.06
C ASN A 110 13.25 16.34 3.07
N PHE A 111 14.49 16.83 2.97
CA PHE A 111 15.57 16.43 3.87
C PHE A 111 15.28 16.87 5.32
N ASN A 112 15.32 15.91 6.24
CA ASN A 112 15.26 16.15 7.67
C ASN A 112 16.39 15.39 8.37
N GLU A 113 17.38 16.10 8.90
CA GLU A 113 18.57 15.51 9.52
C GLU A 113 18.24 14.50 10.63
N GLU A 114 17.17 14.73 11.41
CA GLU A 114 16.77 13.88 12.53
C GLU A 114 16.33 12.48 12.06
N THR A 115 15.56 12.41 10.99
CA THR A 115 14.97 11.15 10.50
C THR A 115 15.73 10.55 9.32
N PHE A 116 16.63 11.31 8.69
CA PHE A 116 17.25 10.94 7.42
C PHE A 116 18.03 9.61 7.49
N ARG A 117 18.77 9.37 8.57
CA ARG A 117 19.52 8.10 8.72
C ARG A 117 18.59 6.89 8.74
N ARG A 118 17.42 7.00 9.38
CA ARG A 118 16.39 5.94 9.37
C ARG A 118 15.87 5.73 7.96
N THR A 119 15.58 6.80 7.22
CA THR A 119 15.18 6.68 5.81
C THR A 119 16.24 5.97 4.97
N VAL A 120 17.53 6.30 5.15
CA VAL A 120 18.61 5.60 4.41
C VAL A 120 18.69 4.12 4.77
N TYR A 121 18.47 3.73 6.04
CA TYR A 121 18.40 2.32 6.40
C TYR A 121 17.24 1.58 5.71
N HIS A 122 16.09 2.23 5.57
CA HIS A 122 14.93 1.69 4.84
C HIS A 122 15.31 1.40 3.39
N GLU A 123 15.91 2.36 2.70
CA GLU A 123 16.33 2.20 1.31
C GLU A 123 17.43 1.16 1.11
N LEU A 124 18.40 1.09 2.03
CA LEU A 124 19.43 0.07 1.97
C LEU A 124 18.86 -1.34 2.18
N GLU A 125 17.80 -1.47 2.98
CA GLU A 125 17.12 -2.75 3.16
C GLU A 125 16.46 -3.21 1.86
N HIS A 126 15.87 -2.32 1.06
CA HIS A 126 15.37 -2.69 -0.28
C HIS A 126 16.46 -3.30 -1.17
N LEU A 127 17.66 -2.72 -1.19
CA LEU A 127 18.79 -3.28 -1.95
C LEU A 127 19.27 -4.62 -1.38
N TYR A 128 19.22 -4.80 -0.06
CA TYR A 128 19.52 -6.09 0.55
C TYR A 128 18.50 -7.15 0.13
N GLN A 129 17.21 -6.79 0.09
CA GLN A 129 16.08 -7.68 -0.23
C GLN A 129 16.11 -8.21 -1.67
N GLU A 130 16.74 -7.50 -2.62
CA GLU A 130 16.82 -7.93 -4.03
C GLU A 130 17.37 -9.37 -4.20
N ARG A 131 18.26 -9.81 -3.30
CA ARG A 131 18.85 -11.17 -3.34
C ARG A 131 17.86 -12.31 -3.08
N PHE A 132 16.66 -12.00 -2.57
CA PHE A 132 15.66 -13.00 -2.21
C PHE A 132 14.65 -13.27 -3.33
N ASN A 133 14.65 -12.48 -4.41
CA ASN A 133 13.73 -12.64 -5.56
C ASN A 133 12.27 -12.84 -5.13
N ILE A 134 11.77 -11.95 -4.26
CA ILE A 134 10.42 -12.04 -3.71
C ILE A 134 9.40 -11.82 -4.83
N THR A 135 8.59 -12.84 -5.11
CA THR A 135 7.54 -12.82 -6.14
C THR A 135 6.15 -13.00 -5.54
N SER A 136 5.15 -12.54 -6.29
CA SER A 136 3.72 -12.75 -6.07
C SER A 136 3.15 -13.67 -7.16
N ASP A 137 1.87 -14.00 -7.08
CA ASP A 137 1.12 -14.64 -8.17
C ASP A 137 0.48 -13.64 -9.15
N GLY A 138 0.80 -12.34 -9.03
CA GLY A 138 0.27 -11.27 -9.87
C GLY A 138 -1.16 -10.82 -9.53
N THR A 139 -1.79 -11.41 -8.50
CA THR A 139 -3.11 -10.94 -8.02
C THR A 139 -2.98 -9.70 -7.15
N PHE A 140 -4.08 -8.94 -6.96
CA PHE A 140 -4.07 -7.78 -6.05
C PHE A 140 -3.65 -8.19 -4.63
N ASP A 141 -4.26 -9.26 -4.11
CA ASP A 141 -3.94 -9.84 -2.80
C ASP A 141 -2.47 -10.27 -2.71
N GLY A 142 -1.98 -11.02 -3.70
CA GLY A 142 -0.59 -11.49 -3.75
C GLY A 142 0.43 -10.36 -3.87
N GLU A 143 0.16 -9.32 -4.67
CA GLU A 143 1.03 -8.14 -4.77
C GLU A 143 1.04 -7.34 -3.46
N LYS A 144 -0.10 -7.20 -2.78
CA LYS A 144 -0.15 -6.53 -1.47
C LYS A 144 0.57 -7.35 -0.39
N ALA A 145 0.47 -8.68 -0.41
CA ALA A 145 1.21 -9.55 0.51
C ALA A 145 2.73 -9.46 0.29
N LYS A 146 3.17 -9.47 -0.97
CA LYS A 146 4.56 -9.21 -1.37
C LYS A 146 5.02 -7.84 -0.91
N ALA A 147 4.26 -6.78 -1.20
CA ALA A 147 4.59 -5.42 -0.78
C ALA A 147 4.70 -5.32 0.75
N SER A 148 3.82 -6.02 1.49
CA SER A 148 3.86 -6.04 2.95
C SER A 148 5.15 -6.68 3.49
N THR A 149 5.66 -7.71 2.80
CA THR A 149 6.95 -8.30 3.14
C THR A 149 8.08 -7.29 2.97
N ILE A 150 8.12 -6.63 1.81
CA ILE A 150 9.19 -5.70 1.40
C ILE A 150 9.21 -4.46 2.30
N GLU A 151 8.07 -3.77 2.38
CA GLU A 151 7.95 -2.50 3.11
C GLU A 151 7.94 -2.70 4.62
N GLY A 152 7.29 -3.77 5.10
CA GLY A 152 7.23 -4.11 6.51
C GLY A 152 8.59 -4.42 7.10
N ASP A 153 9.39 -5.23 6.39
CA ASP A 153 10.77 -5.54 6.75
C ASP A 153 11.66 -4.29 6.76
N ALA A 154 11.66 -3.51 5.68
CA ALA A 154 12.44 -2.28 5.57
C ALA A 154 12.11 -1.28 6.69
N LYS A 155 10.82 -1.11 6.99
CA LYS A 155 10.35 -0.25 8.09
C LYS A 155 10.81 -0.75 9.46
N LEU A 156 10.80 -2.06 9.71
CA LEU A 156 11.27 -2.60 10.99
C LEU A 156 12.78 -2.46 11.15
N ILE A 157 13.55 -2.93 10.17
CA ILE A 157 15.01 -2.94 10.25
C ILE A 157 15.56 -1.51 10.34
N SER A 158 14.94 -0.56 9.65
CA SER A 158 15.33 0.85 9.78
C SER A 158 15.14 1.40 11.19
N ARG A 159 14.05 1.05 11.90
CA ARG A 159 13.84 1.41 13.32
C ARG A 159 14.84 0.72 14.24
N VAL A 160 15.10 -0.57 14.04
CA VAL A 160 16.10 -1.33 14.81
C VAL A 160 17.48 -0.69 14.69
N LEU A 161 17.92 -0.36 13.48
CA LEU A 161 19.21 0.30 13.21
C LEU A 161 19.28 1.74 13.73
N ALA A 162 18.15 2.45 13.76
CA ALA A 162 18.05 3.78 14.36
C ALA A 162 18.06 3.74 15.90
N GLY A 163 17.93 2.55 16.51
CA GLY A 163 17.80 2.41 17.96
C GLY A 163 16.45 2.91 18.49
N GLU A 164 15.43 2.95 17.62
CA GLU A 164 14.08 3.36 17.97
C GLU A 164 13.31 2.20 18.61
N ASN A 165 12.38 2.53 19.50
CA ASN A 165 11.42 1.54 19.99
C ASN A 165 10.49 1.10 18.84
N TYR A 166 10.18 -0.19 18.79
CA TYR A 166 9.23 -0.76 17.85
C TYR A 166 8.12 -1.50 18.58
N THR A 167 6.87 -1.12 18.29
CA THR A 167 5.66 -1.82 18.75
C THR A 167 4.72 -1.97 17.57
N LYS A 168 3.74 -2.88 17.67
CA LYS A 168 2.68 -2.99 16.67
C LYS A 168 1.94 -1.66 16.52
N GLU A 169 1.61 -1.33 15.28
CA GLU A 169 0.81 -0.17 14.91
C GLU A 169 -0.64 -0.59 14.67
N SER A 170 -1.59 0.29 14.97
CA SER A 170 -3.01 0.09 14.67
C SER A 170 -3.38 0.91 13.44
N LEU A 171 -4.25 0.34 12.61
CA LEU A 171 -4.85 1.07 11.51
C LEU A 171 -5.71 2.22 12.07
N SER A 172 -5.67 3.38 11.42
CA SER A 172 -6.62 4.46 11.68
C SER A 172 -8.03 4.05 11.27
N GLU A 173 -9.05 4.75 11.77
CA GLU A 173 -10.43 4.49 11.37
C GLU A 173 -10.57 4.62 9.85
N ILE A 174 -11.22 3.64 9.21
CA ILE A 174 -11.44 3.67 7.77
C ILE A 174 -12.69 4.49 7.51
N ASP A 175 -12.59 5.43 6.58
CA ASP A 175 -13.73 6.20 6.10
C ASP A 175 -13.61 6.43 4.60
N GLU A 176 -14.68 7.00 4.03
CA GLU A 176 -14.76 7.24 2.59
C GLU A 176 -13.65 8.16 2.04
N GLU A 177 -13.16 9.10 2.85
CA GLU A 177 -12.16 10.09 2.44
C GLU A 177 -10.75 9.50 2.45
N ASN A 178 -10.50 8.52 3.33
CA ASN A 178 -9.17 7.99 3.59
C ASN A 178 -8.94 6.55 3.07
N ALA A 179 -10.01 5.79 2.76
CA ALA A 179 -9.92 4.35 2.49
C ALA A 179 -8.94 4.00 1.38
N TYR A 180 -8.97 4.72 0.26
CA TYR A 180 -8.04 4.50 -0.85
C TYR A 180 -6.56 4.69 -0.43
N PHE A 181 -6.27 5.74 0.34
CA PHE A 181 -4.91 6.04 0.80
C PHE A 181 -4.44 5.03 1.84
N LEU A 182 -5.30 4.67 2.78
CA LEU A 182 -5.00 3.66 3.80
C LEU A 182 -4.81 2.26 3.18
N LEU A 183 -5.55 1.91 2.12
CA LEU A 183 -5.32 0.69 1.33
C LEU A 183 -3.95 0.70 0.64
N GLY A 184 -3.50 1.87 0.20
CA GLY A 184 -2.14 2.11 -0.30
C GLY A 184 -1.08 1.92 0.78
N TYR A 185 -1.34 2.44 1.98
CA TYR A 185 -0.43 2.39 3.14
C TYR A 185 -0.41 1.04 3.87
N ALA A 186 -1.45 0.21 3.72
CA ALA A 186 -1.63 -1.06 4.41
C ALA A 186 -0.38 -1.98 4.41
N PRO A 187 0.39 -2.13 3.31
CA PRO A 187 1.64 -2.89 3.33
C PRO A 187 2.67 -2.42 4.36
N TYR A 188 2.82 -1.10 4.57
CA TYR A 188 3.71 -0.53 5.57
C TYR A 188 3.23 -0.78 7.00
N LEU A 189 1.92 -0.91 7.20
CA LEU A 189 1.35 -1.07 8.54
C LEU A 189 1.30 -2.56 8.93
N PHE A 190 0.55 -3.36 8.18
CA PHE A 190 0.37 -4.78 8.50
C PHE A 190 1.65 -5.57 8.26
N GLY A 191 2.40 -5.25 7.20
CA GLY A 191 3.71 -5.85 6.94
C GLY A 191 4.70 -5.62 8.08
N TYR A 192 4.73 -4.40 8.63
CA TYR A 192 5.57 -4.07 9.78
C TYR A 192 5.17 -4.84 11.04
N ASN A 193 3.87 -4.99 11.29
CA ASN A 193 3.36 -5.80 12.39
C ASN A 193 3.76 -7.29 12.25
N LEU A 194 3.67 -7.85 11.05
CA LEU A 194 4.16 -9.21 10.78
C LEU A 194 5.68 -9.32 10.93
N ALA A 195 6.44 -8.33 10.42
CA ALA A 195 7.89 -8.30 10.56
C ALA A 195 8.30 -8.29 12.04
N ILE A 196 7.60 -7.55 12.91
CA ILE A 196 7.83 -7.55 14.36
C ILE A 196 7.64 -8.96 14.93
N GLU A 197 6.57 -9.66 14.54
CA GLU A 197 6.31 -11.03 15.01
C GLU A 197 7.42 -11.99 14.61
N VAL A 198 7.94 -11.88 13.39
CA VAL A 198 9.07 -12.70 12.91
C VAL A 198 10.36 -12.33 13.64
N PHE A 199 10.64 -11.04 13.79
CA PHE A 199 11.84 -10.54 14.46
C PHE A 199 11.87 -10.94 15.92
N ASN A 200 10.77 -10.81 16.65
CA ASN A 200 10.71 -11.22 18.06
C ASN A 200 10.93 -12.73 18.26
N ARG A 201 10.61 -13.56 17.25
CA ARG A 201 10.82 -15.02 17.32
C ARG A 201 12.21 -15.46 16.91
N THR A 202 12.89 -14.69 16.05
CA THR A 202 14.12 -15.14 15.39
C THR A 202 15.31 -14.19 15.53
N ASN A 203 15.11 -13.02 16.14
CA ASN A 203 16.03 -11.87 16.20
C ASN A 203 16.46 -11.34 14.82
N ASP A 204 15.70 -11.64 13.77
CA ASP A 204 15.92 -11.18 12.40
C ASP A 204 14.62 -11.33 11.59
N THR A 205 14.59 -10.83 10.36
CA THR A 205 13.48 -10.91 9.40
C THR A 205 13.83 -11.74 8.17
N VAL A 206 15.07 -12.23 8.03
CA VAL A 206 15.50 -13.04 6.86
C VAL A 206 14.60 -14.26 6.62
N SER A 207 13.99 -14.83 7.67
CA SER A 207 13.05 -15.94 7.50
C SER A 207 11.75 -15.54 6.79
N LEU A 208 11.29 -14.29 6.97
CA LEU A 208 10.17 -13.68 6.25
C LEU A 208 10.53 -13.47 4.77
N LEU A 209 11.72 -12.92 4.49
CA LEU A 209 12.19 -12.70 3.11
C LEU A 209 12.34 -14.00 2.30
N LYS A 210 12.71 -15.10 2.96
CA LYS A 210 12.84 -16.43 2.34
C LYS A 210 11.51 -17.15 2.13
N ARG A 211 10.48 -16.79 2.91
CA ARG A 211 9.15 -17.42 2.89
C ARG A 211 8.10 -16.32 3.04
N PRO A 212 7.92 -15.46 2.04
CA PRO A 212 6.97 -14.37 2.13
C PRO A 212 5.53 -14.92 2.27
N PRO A 213 4.63 -14.22 2.98
CA PRO A 213 3.20 -14.48 2.91
C PRO A 213 2.69 -14.41 1.47
N THR A 214 1.71 -15.25 1.16
CA THR A 214 1.06 -15.35 -0.15
C THR A 214 -0.29 -14.65 -0.21
N THR A 215 -0.85 -14.26 0.93
CA THR A 215 -2.13 -13.55 1.05
C THR A 215 -2.00 -12.42 2.07
N MET A 216 -2.84 -11.39 1.95
CA MET A 216 -2.93 -10.36 2.98
C MET A 216 -3.53 -10.88 4.28
N GLU A 217 -4.34 -11.93 4.23
CA GLU A 217 -4.84 -12.61 5.44
C GLU A 217 -3.69 -13.10 6.32
N GLN A 218 -2.68 -13.74 5.73
CA GLN A 218 -1.46 -14.13 6.47
C GLN A 218 -0.71 -12.93 7.05
N VAL A 219 -0.77 -11.76 6.40
CA VAL A 219 -0.12 -10.52 6.88
C VAL A 219 -0.90 -9.92 8.05
N ILE A 220 -2.23 -9.87 7.94
CA ILE A 220 -3.15 -9.32 8.95
C ILE A 220 -3.21 -10.21 10.19
N HIS A 221 -3.16 -11.54 9.99
CA HIS A 221 -3.25 -12.59 10.99
C HIS A 221 -1.95 -13.42 11.04
N PRO A 222 -0.90 -12.95 11.74
CA PRO A 222 0.40 -13.62 11.75
C PRO A 222 0.37 -15.10 12.14
N GLU A 223 -0.59 -15.52 12.97
CA GLU A 223 -0.81 -16.93 13.31
C GLU A 223 -1.11 -17.80 12.08
N LYS A 224 -1.88 -17.29 11.11
CA LYS A 224 -2.17 -17.97 9.83
C LYS A 224 -0.92 -18.07 8.97
N TYR A 225 -0.08 -17.03 8.95
CA TYR A 225 1.25 -17.08 8.31
C TYR A 225 2.14 -18.18 8.91
N PHE A 226 2.24 -18.25 10.24
CA PHE A 226 3.07 -19.26 10.90
C PHE A 226 2.52 -20.68 10.78
N ALA A 227 1.19 -20.83 10.65
CA ALA A 227 0.54 -22.10 10.34
C ALA A 227 0.73 -22.51 8.87
N GLY A 228 1.08 -21.58 7.98
CA GLY A 228 1.18 -21.82 6.54
C GLY A 228 -0.19 -22.03 5.90
N GLU A 229 -1.22 -21.38 6.43
CA GLU A 229 -2.59 -21.46 5.94
C GLU A 229 -2.70 -20.89 4.53
N GLY A 230 -3.41 -21.58 3.64
CA GLY A 230 -3.65 -21.14 2.26
C GLY A 230 -5.06 -20.62 2.09
N PHE A 231 -5.47 -20.44 0.84
CA PHE A 231 -6.82 -20.01 0.47
C PHE A 231 -7.47 -21.02 -0.49
N GLU A 232 -8.79 -21.01 -0.58
CA GLU A 232 -9.57 -21.74 -1.58
C GLU A 232 -9.40 -21.12 -2.97
N ARG A 233 -9.14 -21.96 -3.98
CA ARG A 233 -9.11 -21.52 -5.38
C ARG A 233 -10.52 -21.33 -5.93
N VAL A 234 -11.03 -20.11 -5.86
CA VAL A 234 -12.29 -19.72 -6.49
C VAL A 234 -12.06 -19.42 -7.97
N SER A 235 -13.04 -19.76 -8.83
CA SER A 235 -12.99 -19.41 -10.25
C SER A 235 -14.33 -18.88 -10.77
N ILE A 236 -14.25 -17.82 -11.58
CA ILE A 236 -15.38 -17.26 -12.36
C ILE A 236 -15.06 -17.16 -13.86
N GLY A 237 -13.88 -17.62 -14.29
CA GLY A 237 -13.49 -17.69 -15.70
C GLY A 237 -12.02 -17.33 -15.92
N ASP A 238 -11.69 -16.95 -17.15
CA ASP A 238 -10.37 -16.46 -17.53
C ASP A 238 -10.17 -15.00 -17.06
N ASN A 239 -8.91 -14.57 -16.94
CA ASN A 239 -8.52 -13.19 -16.56
C ASN A 239 -9.09 -12.72 -15.21
N GLN A 240 -9.28 -13.64 -14.27
CA GLN A 240 -9.70 -13.33 -12.90
C GLN A 240 -8.54 -12.85 -12.03
N ASN A 241 -8.86 -12.03 -11.04
CA ASN A 241 -7.96 -11.54 -10.00
C ASN A 241 -8.41 -12.03 -8.62
N ARG A 242 -7.50 -12.08 -7.63
CA ARG A 242 -7.81 -12.32 -6.21
C ARG A 242 -7.66 -10.99 -5.46
N LEU A 243 -8.73 -10.52 -4.80
CA LEU A 243 -8.71 -9.22 -4.10
C LEU A 243 -8.29 -9.37 -2.64
N GLY A 244 -8.68 -10.46 -1.98
CA GLY A 244 -8.19 -10.78 -0.64
C GLY A 244 -8.95 -10.10 0.50
N GLU A 245 -8.69 -10.57 1.72
CA GLU A 245 -9.28 -10.04 2.96
C GLU A 245 -9.05 -8.53 3.10
N LEU A 246 -7.84 -8.05 2.81
CA LEU A 246 -7.52 -6.62 2.91
C LEU A 246 -8.47 -5.77 2.07
N PHE A 247 -8.70 -6.15 0.81
CA PHE A 247 -9.57 -5.36 -0.05
C PHE A 247 -11.01 -5.36 0.48
N MET A 248 -11.48 -6.50 0.98
CA MET A 248 -12.81 -6.62 1.59
C MET A 248 -13.00 -5.70 2.80
N LEU A 249 -11.99 -5.66 3.68
CA LEU A 249 -11.97 -4.75 4.82
C LEU A 249 -12.15 -3.30 4.37
N PHE A 250 -11.37 -2.84 3.39
CA PHE A 250 -11.46 -1.46 2.90
C PHE A 250 -12.74 -1.17 2.11
N PHE A 251 -13.23 -2.14 1.34
CA PHE A 251 -14.48 -2.04 0.60
C PHE A 251 -15.67 -1.80 1.53
N LEU A 252 -15.73 -2.49 2.67
CA LEU A 252 -16.76 -2.29 3.69
C LEU A 252 -16.48 -1.06 4.57
N GLY A 253 -15.25 -0.90 5.06
CA GLY A 253 -14.86 0.13 6.02
C GLY A 253 -15.04 1.55 5.49
N ALA A 254 -14.94 1.76 4.17
CA ALA A 254 -15.21 3.07 3.57
C ALA A 254 -16.63 3.59 3.84
N HIS A 255 -17.59 2.71 4.15
CA HIS A 255 -19.02 3.02 4.15
C HIS A 255 -19.79 2.42 5.34
N THR A 256 -19.10 1.70 6.24
CA THR A 256 -19.68 1.03 7.41
C THR A 256 -18.76 1.18 8.61
N ASP A 257 -19.26 0.94 9.82
CA ASP A 257 -18.42 0.95 11.02
C ASP A 257 -17.26 -0.04 10.89
N ASP A 258 -16.05 0.38 11.25
CA ASP A 258 -14.83 -0.44 11.21
C ASP A 258 -15.01 -1.82 11.85
N SER A 259 -15.66 -1.88 13.01
CA SER A 259 -15.89 -3.16 13.70
C SER A 259 -16.73 -4.14 12.89
N ILE A 260 -17.67 -3.66 12.08
CA ILE A 260 -18.49 -4.48 11.18
C ILE A 260 -17.62 -4.94 10.00
N ALA A 261 -16.82 -4.04 9.43
CA ALA A 261 -15.94 -4.34 8.31
C ALA A 261 -14.89 -5.42 8.68
N TRP A 262 -14.26 -5.29 9.85
CA TRP A 262 -13.31 -6.27 10.37
C TRP A 262 -13.93 -7.65 10.55
N VAL A 263 -15.06 -7.74 11.25
CA VAL A 263 -15.75 -9.03 11.49
C VAL A 263 -16.19 -9.67 10.17
N ALA A 264 -16.70 -8.88 9.23
CA ALA A 264 -17.15 -9.38 7.94
C ALA A 264 -15.99 -9.84 7.03
N ALA A 265 -14.78 -9.29 7.20
CA ALA A 265 -13.61 -9.64 6.41
C ALA A 265 -12.85 -10.87 6.94
N GLU A 266 -12.81 -11.07 8.26
CA GLU A 266 -11.98 -12.08 8.96
C GLU A 266 -12.15 -13.52 8.45
N GLY A 267 -13.34 -13.88 7.97
CA GLY A 267 -13.63 -15.24 7.47
C GLY A 267 -13.36 -15.47 5.98
N TRP A 268 -12.69 -14.56 5.30
CA TRP A 268 -12.31 -14.73 3.89
C TRP A 268 -11.46 -16.00 3.70
N ASN A 269 -11.75 -16.79 2.67
CA ASN A 269 -10.98 -17.99 2.33
C ASN A 269 -10.71 -18.09 0.82
N GLY A 270 -10.52 -16.97 0.14
CA GLY A 270 -10.30 -16.94 -1.31
C GLY A 270 -11.44 -16.27 -2.07
N ASP A 271 -11.10 -15.65 -3.19
CA ASP A 271 -12.06 -15.01 -4.08
C ASP A 271 -11.58 -14.99 -5.53
N ALA A 272 -12.51 -14.62 -6.41
CA ALA A 272 -12.23 -14.35 -7.81
C ALA A 272 -13.02 -13.12 -8.25
N TYR A 273 -12.32 -12.18 -8.87
CA TYR A 273 -12.85 -10.90 -9.35
C TYR A 273 -12.57 -10.72 -10.84
N THR A 274 -13.54 -10.18 -11.58
CA THR A 274 -13.39 -9.75 -12.96
C THR A 274 -14.01 -8.37 -13.16
N LEU A 275 -13.38 -7.55 -14.01
CA LEU A 275 -13.87 -6.25 -14.43
C LEU A 275 -13.80 -6.18 -15.96
N ASN A 276 -14.87 -5.69 -16.58
CA ASN A 276 -14.95 -5.43 -18.02
C ASN A 276 -15.75 -4.14 -18.28
N ASP A 277 -15.93 -3.80 -19.56
CA ASP A 277 -16.58 -2.55 -19.98
C ASP A 277 -18.06 -2.45 -19.55
N THR A 278 -18.71 -3.56 -19.20
CA THR A 278 -20.13 -3.61 -18.83
C THR A 278 -20.37 -3.74 -17.33
N GLY A 279 -19.33 -3.94 -16.53
CA GLY A 279 -19.45 -4.13 -15.09
C GLY A 279 -18.39 -5.07 -14.52
N TRP A 280 -18.67 -5.60 -13.34
CA TRP A 280 -17.76 -6.47 -12.61
C TRP A 280 -18.49 -7.60 -11.89
N GLN A 281 -17.76 -8.68 -11.61
CA GLN A 281 -18.25 -9.77 -10.78
C GLN A 281 -17.19 -10.14 -9.75
N TRP A 282 -17.63 -10.36 -8.52
CA TRP A 282 -16.80 -10.79 -7.41
C TRP A 282 -17.45 -11.97 -6.70
N LYS A 283 -16.82 -13.14 -6.78
CA LYS A 283 -17.24 -14.33 -6.05
C LYS A 283 -16.24 -14.60 -4.93
N ILE A 284 -16.74 -14.67 -3.71
CA ILE A 284 -15.95 -14.80 -2.49
C ILE A 284 -16.33 -16.11 -1.81
N SER A 285 -15.33 -16.88 -1.37
CA SER A 285 -15.49 -18.02 -0.48
C SER A 285 -15.14 -17.62 0.95
N PHE A 286 -15.83 -18.21 1.91
CA PHE A 286 -15.64 -18.00 3.33
C PHE A 286 -15.37 -19.32 4.06
N ASP A 287 -14.63 -19.24 5.17
CA ASP A 287 -14.33 -20.39 6.03
C ASP A 287 -15.57 -21.14 6.49
N SER A 288 -16.64 -20.40 6.76
CA SER A 288 -17.93 -20.96 7.11
C SER A 288 -19.11 -20.18 6.54
N ARG A 289 -20.27 -20.84 6.53
CA ARG A 289 -21.55 -20.20 6.21
C ARG A 289 -21.86 -19.03 7.14
N LYS A 290 -21.37 -19.07 8.38
CA LYS A 290 -21.58 -17.97 9.35
C LYS A 290 -20.88 -16.71 8.84
N ASP A 291 -19.64 -16.83 8.41
CA ASP A 291 -18.83 -15.69 7.95
C ASP A 291 -19.37 -15.15 6.62
N ALA A 292 -19.79 -16.04 5.72
CA ALA A 292 -20.50 -15.64 4.49
C ALA A 292 -21.79 -14.84 4.78
N VAL A 293 -22.53 -15.22 5.83
CA VAL A 293 -23.73 -14.50 6.26
C VAL A 293 -23.38 -13.14 6.87
N GLU A 294 -22.31 -13.05 7.67
CA GLU A 294 -21.82 -11.80 8.25
C GLU A 294 -21.43 -10.80 7.15
N PHE A 295 -20.65 -11.23 6.16
CA PHE A 295 -20.34 -10.42 4.99
C PHE A 295 -21.56 -10.04 4.17
N TYR A 296 -22.45 -11.01 3.89
CA TYR A 296 -23.68 -10.76 3.14
C TYR A 296 -24.54 -9.66 3.78
N TYR A 297 -24.68 -9.65 5.11
CA TYR A 297 -25.42 -8.60 5.80
C TYR A 297 -24.67 -7.27 5.80
N ALA A 298 -23.36 -7.26 6.04
CA ALA A 298 -22.54 -6.05 6.02
C ALA A 298 -22.63 -5.35 4.66
N VAL A 299 -22.44 -6.09 3.56
CA VAL A 299 -22.47 -5.53 2.20
C VAL A 299 -23.86 -5.08 1.79
N ASN A 300 -24.92 -5.78 2.19
CA ASN A 300 -26.28 -5.32 1.94
C ASN A 300 -26.59 -4.02 2.71
N ASN A 301 -26.12 -3.90 3.96
CA ASN A 301 -26.32 -2.68 4.73
C ASN A 301 -25.54 -1.51 4.12
N MET A 302 -24.30 -1.75 3.69
CA MET A 302 -23.51 -0.79 2.93
C MET A 302 -24.27 -0.31 1.68
N LEU A 303 -24.72 -1.23 0.83
CA LEU A 303 -25.40 -0.87 -0.42
C LEU A 303 -26.74 -0.14 -0.22
N LYS A 304 -27.44 -0.39 0.90
CA LYS A 304 -28.64 0.38 1.30
C LYS A 304 -28.32 1.82 1.67
N ILE A 305 -27.13 2.10 2.20
CA ILE A 305 -26.68 3.47 2.49
C ILE A 305 -26.35 4.19 1.18
N LEU A 306 -25.73 3.46 0.23
CA LEU A 306 -25.20 4.04 -1.00
C LEU A 306 -26.21 4.20 -2.14
N GLY A 307 -27.33 3.45 -2.13
CA GLY A 307 -28.29 3.51 -3.23
C GLY A 307 -29.67 2.94 -2.91
N ASN A 308 -30.49 2.83 -3.97
CA ASN A 308 -31.88 2.42 -3.87
C ASN A 308 -32.05 0.95 -4.23
N PHE A 309 -32.83 0.21 -3.45
CA PHE A 309 -33.09 -1.21 -3.70
C PHE A 309 -34.42 -1.42 -4.43
N GLU A 310 -34.35 -1.94 -5.66
CA GLU A 310 -35.51 -2.25 -6.51
C GLU A 310 -35.24 -3.53 -7.32
N ASP A 311 -36.28 -4.36 -7.51
CA ASP A 311 -36.22 -5.59 -8.32
C ASP A 311 -35.05 -6.54 -7.97
N GLY A 312 -34.67 -6.61 -6.69
CA GLY A 312 -33.60 -7.49 -6.22
C GLY A 312 -32.18 -6.97 -6.46
N GLN A 313 -32.02 -5.70 -6.82
CA GLN A 313 -30.73 -5.07 -7.10
C GLN A 313 -30.64 -3.69 -6.42
N TYR A 314 -29.43 -3.26 -6.12
CA TYR A 314 -29.12 -1.91 -5.66
C TYR A 314 -28.70 -1.05 -6.84
N THR A 315 -29.40 0.06 -7.07
CA THR A 315 -29.00 1.08 -8.04
C THR A 315 -28.18 2.15 -7.33
N ILE A 316 -26.91 2.24 -7.70
CA ILE A 316 -25.94 3.24 -7.19
C ILE A 316 -25.81 4.33 -8.24
N GLU A 317 -26.00 5.58 -7.84
CA GLU A 317 -25.91 6.77 -8.70
C GLU A 317 -25.30 7.96 -7.94
N GLY A 318 -25.16 9.11 -8.62
CA GLY A 318 -24.74 10.36 -7.99
C GLY A 318 -23.22 10.44 -7.76
N LYS A 319 -22.76 10.16 -6.54
CA LYS A 319 -21.35 10.33 -6.15
C LYS A 319 -20.43 9.31 -6.81
N TYR A 320 -20.91 8.08 -6.98
CA TYR A 320 -20.13 6.95 -7.50
C TYR A 320 -20.49 6.63 -8.95
N LEU A 321 -19.69 5.75 -9.56
CA LEU A 321 -19.93 5.28 -10.92
C LEU A 321 -21.34 4.65 -11.00
N PRO A 322 -22.22 5.12 -11.90
CA PRO A 322 -23.59 4.60 -12.01
C PRO A 322 -23.60 3.11 -12.34
N GLN A 323 -24.24 2.31 -11.49
CA GLN A 323 -24.25 0.85 -11.63
C GLN A 323 -25.39 0.19 -10.86
N LYS A 324 -25.79 -1.01 -11.32
CA LYS A 324 -26.71 -1.89 -10.60
C LYS A 324 -25.95 -3.07 -10.02
N ILE A 325 -26.08 -3.30 -8.72
CA ILE A 325 -25.37 -4.37 -7.99
C ILE A 325 -26.37 -5.36 -7.43
N LYS A 326 -26.18 -6.64 -7.75
CA LYS A 326 -26.89 -7.77 -7.15
C LYS A 326 -25.96 -8.51 -6.19
N VAL A 327 -26.49 -8.92 -5.03
CA VAL A 327 -25.76 -9.71 -4.03
C VAL A 327 -26.48 -11.04 -3.82
N GLU A 328 -25.76 -12.14 -3.90
CA GLU A 328 -26.29 -13.51 -3.75
C GLU A 328 -25.47 -14.28 -2.74
N LEU A 329 -26.14 -15.00 -1.83
CA LEU A 329 -25.54 -15.90 -0.85
C LEU A 329 -25.88 -17.34 -1.22
N ASP A 330 -24.86 -18.20 -1.37
CA ASP A 330 -25.01 -19.62 -1.63
C ASP A 330 -24.00 -20.43 -0.79
N GLY A 331 -24.49 -21.08 0.26
CA GLY A 331 -23.64 -21.83 1.18
C GLY A 331 -22.60 -20.94 1.87
N ASN A 332 -21.33 -21.20 1.59
CA ASN A 332 -20.18 -20.41 2.08
C ASN A 332 -19.72 -19.34 1.07
N TYR A 333 -20.46 -19.13 -0.02
CA TYR A 333 -20.08 -18.18 -1.05
C TYR A 333 -21.00 -16.95 -1.04
N VAL A 334 -20.42 -15.79 -1.27
CA VAL A 334 -21.15 -14.58 -1.62
C VAL A 334 -20.69 -14.11 -2.99
N THR A 335 -21.65 -13.85 -3.89
CA THR A 335 -21.39 -13.33 -5.22
C THR A 335 -22.01 -11.95 -5.37
N LEU A 336 -21.19 -10.97 -5.73
CA LEU A 336 -21.62 -9.66 -6.16
C LEU A 336 -21.49 -9.58 -7.67
N THR A 337 -22.54 -9.13 -8.35
CA THR A 337 -22.52 -8.88 -9.79
C THR A 337 -23.00 -7.46 -10.04
N SER A 338 -22.19 -6.68 -10.73
CA SER A 338 -22.49 -5.31 -11.11
C SER A 338 -22.64 -5.17 -12.62
N HIS A 339 -23.57 -4.30 -13.02
CA HIS A 339 -23.72 -3.82 -14.38
C HIS A 339 -23.66 -2.29 -14.39
N PHE A 340 -22.75 -1.72 -15.17
CA PHE A 340 -22.65 -0.28 -15.35
C PHE A 340 -23.88 0.24 -16.09
N LEU A 341 -24.38 1.39 -15.65
CA LEU A 341 -25.42 2.13 -16.35
C LEU A 341 -24.74 3.03 -17.37
N GLU A 342 -25.31 3.16 -18.57
CA GLU A 342 -24.80 4.09 -19.58
C GLU A 342 -24.74 5.50 -18.96
N VAL A 343 -23.56 6.12 -19.05
CA VAL A 343 -23.28 7.48 -18.54
C VAL A 343 -23.67 8.52 -19.57
#